data_AF-A0A843BG83-F1
#
_entry.id   AF-A0A843BG83-F1
#
_cell.length_a   1.000
_cell.length_b   1.000
_cell.length_c   1.000
_cell.angle_alpha   90.00
_cell.angle_beta   90.00
_cell.angle_gamma   90.00
#
_symmetry.space_group_name_H-M   'P 1'
#
loop_
_entity.id
_entity.type
_entity.pdbx_description
1 polymer ?
#
loop_
_entity_poly.entity_id
_entity_poly.type
_entity_poly.pdbx_seq_one_letter_code
_entity_poly.pdbx_strand_id
1 'polypeptide(L)' 'MRDPVCGAEVEGGDRLVHRGQEYAFCCASCRWAFERDPDRFALVNSSWGEKVGS' A
#
# COMPACT_ATOMS: atom_id res chain seq x y z
N MET A 1 -0.66 9.33 -3.16
CA MET A 1 -0.40 7.87 -3.15
C MET A 1 -0.89 7.33 -1.81
N ARG A 2 -1.38 6.09 -1.70
CA ARG A 2 -1.92 5.59 -0.43
C ARG A 2 -1.12 4.40 0.06
N ASP A 3 -0.87 4.38 1.37
CA ASP A 3 -0.18 3.28 2.02
C ASP A 3 -1.07 2.03 1.96
N PRO A 4 -0.60 0.91 1.38
CA PRO A 4 -1.42 -0.29 1.21
C PRO A 4 -1.68 -1.06 2.51
N VAL A 5 -0.95 -0.74 3.59
CA VAL A 5 -1.07 -1.39 4.91
C VAL A 5 -2.09 -0.65 5.77
N CYS A 6 -1.95 0.67 5.90
CA CYS A 6 -2.81 1.48 6.78
C CYS A 6 -3.85 2.33 6.05
N GLY A 7 -3.71 2.53 4.73
CA GLY A 7 -4.60 3.39 3.96
C GLY A 7 -4.39 4.89 4.18
N ALA A 8 -3.30 5.30 4.83
CA ALA A 8 -2.96 6.71 4.99
C ALA A 8 -2.50 7.32 3.66
N GLU A 9 -2.79 8.60 3.46
CA GLU A 9 -2.25 9.35 2.34
C GLU A 9 -0.75 9.57 2.54
N VAL A 10 0.03 9.20 1.53
CA VAL A 10 1.49 9.31 1.51
C VAL A 10 1.86 10.45 0.57
N GLU A 11 2.36 11.54 1.17
CA GLU A 11 2.88 12.72 0.47
C GLU A 11 4.42 12.73 0.42
N GLY A 12 5.03 11.57 0.63
CA GLY A 12 6.48 11.38 0.72
C GLY A 12 6.80 10.25 1.69
N GLY A 13 7.82 9.44 1.40
CA GLY A 13 8.13 8.28 2.22
C GLY A 13 8.91 7.20 1.49
N ASP A 14 9.00 6.05 2.14
CA ASP A 14 9.72 4.89 1.65
C ASP A 14 8.95 4.24 0.50
N ARG A 15 9.66 3.82 -0.54
CA ARG A 15 9.05 3.21 -1.73
C ARG A 15 9.69 1.86 -2.02
N LEU A 16 8.86 0.92 -2.40
CA LEU A 16 9.28 -0.43 -2.75
C LEU A 16 8.60 -0.86 -4.04
N VAL A 17 9.38 -1.39 -4.96
CA VAL A 17 8.85 -2.02 -6.17
C VAL A 17 8.62 -3.50 -5.88
N HIS A 18 7.38 -3.95 -5.98
CA HIS A 18 7.00 -5.35 -5.86
C HIS A 18 6.24 -5.79 -7.11
N ARG A 19 6.70 -6.85 -7.77
CA ARG A 19 6.12 -7.36 -9.05
C ARG A 19 5.97 -6.29 -10.15
N GLY A 20 6.87 -5.31 -10.17
CA GLY A 20 6.83 -4.21 -11.15
C GLY A 20 5.86 -3.08 -10.82
N GLN A 21 5.17 -3.12 -9.68
CA GLN A 21 4.37 -2.01 -9.14
C GLN A 21 5.13 -1.30 -8.03
N GLU A 22 5.16 0.03 -8.07
CA GLU A 22 5.71 0.88 -7.01
C GLU A 22 4.66 1.07 -5.91
N TYR A 23 5.03 0.76 -4.67
CA TYR A 23 4.26 1.00 -3.45
C TYR A 23 4.97 2.03 -2.59
N ALA A 24 4.22 2.87 -1.90
CA ALA A 24 4.77 3.84 -0.96
C ALA A 24 4.13 3.68 0.40
N PHE A 25 4.94 3.93 1.42
CA PHE A 25 4.58 3.71 2.80
C PHE A 25 4.70 5.00 3.59
N CYS A 26 3.76 5.22 4.50
CA CYS A 26 3.78 6.39 5.38
C CYS A 26 4.92 6.30 6.41
N CYS A 27 5.36 5.09 6.75
CA CYS A 27 6.45 4.85 7.67
C CYS A 27 7.15 3.50 7.43
N ALA A 28 8.34 3.33 8.00
CA ALA A 28 9.13 2.10 7.91
C ALA A 28 8.39 0.86 8.44
N SER A 29 7.54 1.03 9.47
CA SER A 29 6.75 -0.07 10.03
C SER A 29 5.71 -0.61 9.04
N CYS A 30 5.07 0.27 8.26
CA CYS A 30 4.16 -0.14 7.18
C CYS A 30 4.91 -0.88 6.07
N ARG A 31 6.09 -0.39 5.68
CA ARG A 31 6.95 -1.12 4.74
C ARG A 31 7.27 -2.52 5.25
N TRP A 32 7.68 -2.66 6.52
CA TRP A 32 8.00 -3.96 7.10
C TRP A 32 6.79 -4.90 7.12
N ALA A 33 5.61 -4.39 7.45
CA ALA A 33 4.38 -5.17 7.38
C ALA A 33 4.09 -5.64 5.95
N PHE A 34 4.31 -4.78 4.95
CA PHE A 34 4.20 -5.13 3.54
C PHE A 34 5.24 -6.18 3.12
N GLU A 35 6.50 -6.04 3.52
CA GLU A 35 7.56 -7.02 3.22
C GLU A 35 7.28 -8.41 3.83
N ARG A 36 6.57 -8.47 4.96
CA ARG A 36 6.17 -9.74 5.58
C ARG A 36 5.06 -10.47 4.84
N ASP A 37 4.13 -9.73 4.23
CA ASP A 37 2.97 -10.32 3.55
C ASP A 37 2.54 -9.51 2.31
N PRO A 38 3.42 -9.40 1.29
CA PRO A 38 3.24 -8.45 0.20
C PRO A 38 2.05 -8.82 -0.69
N ASP A 39 1.79 -10.12 -0.92
CA ASP A 39 0.63 -10.56 -1.73
C ASP A 39 -0.70 -10.10 -1.11
N ARG A 40 -0.83 -10.09 0.23
CA ARG A 40 -2.06 -9.63 0.90
C ARG A 40 -2.31 -8.14 0.69
N PHE A 41 -1.27 -7.32 0.78
CA PHE A 41 -1.39 -5.86 0.68
C PHE A 41 -1.33 -5.37 -0.77
N ALA A 42 -0.64 -6.08 -1.66
CA ALA A 42 -0.58 -5.78 -3.09
C ALA A 42 -1.95 -5.88 -3.76
N LEU A 43 -2.83 -6.79 -3.30
CA LEU A 43 -4.20 -6.95 -3.80
C LEU A 43 -5.12 -5.76 -3.44
N VAL A 44 -4.86 -5.09 -2.31
CA VAL A 44 -5.69 -3.97 -1.82
C VAL A 44 -5.46 -2.68 -2.61
N ASN A 45 -4.33 -2.55 -3.31
CA ASN A 45 -3.96 -1.33 -4.03
C ASN A 45 -4.77 -1.06 -5.31
N SER A 46 -5.57 -2.05 -5.75
CA SER A 46 -6.40 -1.96 -6.96
C SER A 46 -7.89 -1.73 -6.67
N SER A 47 -8.30 -1.71 -5.40
CA SER A 47 -9.72 -1.64 -4.98
C SER A 47 -9.99 -0.52 -3.98
N TRP A 48 -9.36 0.64 -4.17
CA TRP A 48 -9.80 1.88 -3.52
C TRP A 48 -10.11 2.96 -4.55
N GLY A 49 -11.03 2.59 -5.44
CA GLY A 49 -11.73 3.49 -6.38
C GLY A 49 -13.22 3.17 -6.49
N GLU A 50 -13.77 2.26 -5.69
CA GLU A 50 -15.19 1.92 -5.76
C GLU A 50 -15.80 1.95 -4.36
N LYS A 51 -16.81 2.81 -4.22
CA LYS A 51 -17.65 2.92 -3.04
C LYS A 51 -18.31 1.56 -2.80
N VAL A 52 -18.10 0.99 -1.62
CA VAL A 52 -19.07 0.04 -1.08
C VAL A 52 -20.33 0.82 -0.72
N GLY A 53 -21.46 0.53 -1.38
CA GLY A 53 -22.77 1.01 -0.91
C GLY A 53 -23.79 1.33 -2.00
N SER A 54 -24.65 0.34 -2.25
CA SER A 54 -26.05 0.39 -2.72
C SER A 54 -26.34 0.59 -4.21
#